data_AF-A0A848YC73-F1
#
_entry.id   AF-A0A848YC73-F1
#
_cell.length_a   1.000
_cell.length_b   1.000
_cell.length_c   1.000
_cell.angle_alpha   90.00
_cell.angle_beta   90.00
_cell.angle_gamma   90.00
#
_symmetry.space_group_name_H-M   'P 1'
#
loop_
_entity.id
_entity.type
_entity.pdbx_description
1 polymer ?
#
loop_
_entity_poly.entity_id
_entity_poly.type
_entity_poly.pdbx_seq_one_letter_code
_entity_poly.pdbx_strand_id
1 'polypeptide(L)' 'NERIPADVQAAANATRDGIIDGSAPAFAGPFNDQSGKERVAAGAALNDGDLHKMDWYVEGVQS' A
#
# COMPACT_ATOMS: atom_id res chain seq x y z
N ASN A 1 -16.33 15.32 7.66
CA ASN A 1 -15.47 15.83 8.77
C ASN A 1 -14.85 17.13 8.28
N GLU A 2 -15.29 18.28 8.78
CA GLU A 2 -14.86 19.61 8.31
C GLU A 2 -13.35 19.87 8.50
N ARG A 3 -12.68 19.07 9.33
CA ARG A 3 -11.24 19.16 9.59
C ARG A 3 -10.38 18.56 8.46
N ILE A 4 -11.00 17.89 7.50
CA ILE A 4 -10.32 17.28 6.36
C ILE A 4 -10.66 18.10 5.11
N PRO A 5 -9.67 18.69 4.41
CA PRO A 5 -9.89 19.40 3.15
C PRO A 5 -10.66 18.55 2.12
N ALA A 6 -11.44 19.19 1.26
CA ALA A 6 -12.34 18.49 0.32
C ALA A 6 -11.57 17.63 -0.69
N ASP A 7 -10.42 18.11 -1.15
CA ASP A 7 -9.48 17.39 -2.02
C ASP A 7 -8.92 16.13 -1.35
N VAL A 8 -8.57 16.21 -0.06
CA VAL A 8 -8.09 15.06 0.72
C VAL A 8 -9.20 14.03 0.91
N GLN A 9 -10.44 14.47 1.15
CA GLN A 9 -11.60 13.57 1.22
C GLN A 9 -11.84 12.87 -0.13
N ALA A 10 -11.75 13.60 -1.23
CA ALA A 10 -11.90 13.04 -2.57
C ALA A 10 -10.81 12.00 -2.87
N ALA A 11 -9.54 12.31 -2.54
CA ALA A 11 -8.42 11.38 -2.71
C ALA A 11 -8.61 10.10 -1.89
N ALA A 12 -8.99 10.23 -0.61
CA ALA A 12 -9.24 9.07 0.26
C ALA A 12 -10.39 8.19 -0.25
N ASN A 13 -11.48 8.80 -0.72
CA ASN A 13 -12.60 8.06 -1.31
C ASN A 13 -12.17 7.33 -2.59
N ALA A 14 -11.42 7.98 -3.48
CA ALA A 14 -10.92 7.36 -4.70
C ALA A 14 -9.99 6.17 -4.40
N THR A 15 -9.07 6.30 -3.44
CA THR A 15 -8.22 5.18 -3.01
C THR A 15 -9.04 4.05 -2.41
N ARG A 16 -10.02 4.36 -1.54
CA ARG A 16 -10.91 3.34 -0.96
C ARG A 16 -11.65 2.58 -2.04
N ASP A 17 -12.27 3.29 -2.98
CA ASP A 17 -13.10 2.68 -4.01
C ASP A 17 -12.23 1.82 -4.95
N GLY A 18 -11.00 2.26 -5.26
CA GLY A 18 -10.02 1.47 -6.01
C GLY A 18 -9.52 0.20 -5.28
N ILE A 19 -9.43 0.23 -3.95
CA ILE A 19 -9.13 -0.97 -3.15
C ILE A 19 -10.32 -1.94 -3.19
N ILE A 20 -11.56 -1.42 -3.09
CA ILE A 20 -12.79 -2.23 -3.10
C ILE A 20 -13.00 -2.92 -4.46
N ASP A 21 -12.81 -2.19 -5.57
CA ASP A 21 -13.00 -2.72 -6.92
C ASP A 21 -11.78 -3.48 -7.48
N GLY A 22 -10.65 -3.43 -6.76
CA GLY A 22 -9.41 -4.12 -7.11
C GLY A 22 -8.52 -3.39 -8.12
N SER A 23 -8.89 -2.20 -8.58
CA SER A 23 -8.08 -1.38 -9.50
C SER A 23 -6.85 -0.75 -8.84
N ALA A 24 -6.84 -0.63 -7.51
CA ALA A 24 -5.71 -0.13 -6.73
C ALA A 24 -5.38 -1.09 -5.57
N PRO A 25 -4.63 -2.18 -5.82
CA PRO A 25 -4.25 -3.11 -4.77
C PRO A 25 -3.43 -2.41 -3.68
N ALA A 26 -3.83 -2.58 -2.42
CA ALA A 26 -3.22 -1.88 -1.29
C ALA A 26 -1.71 -2.16 -1.11
N PHE A 27 -1.26 -3.33 -1.57
CA PHE A 27 0.13 -3.78 -1.49
C PHE A 27 0.76 -4.00 -2.87
N ALA A 28 0.56 -3.04 -3.79
CA ALA A 28 1.19 -3.01 -5.11
C ALA A 28 2.61 -2.41 -5.06
N GLY A 29 3.56 -3.03 -5.77
CA GLY A 29 4.94 -2.56 -5.88
C GLY A 29 5.14 -1.43 -6.92
N PRO A 30 6.36 -0.89 -7.02
CA PRO A 30 7.58 -1.40 -6.39
C PRO A 30 7.77 -0.91 -4.94
N PHE A 31 8.22 -1.79 -4.04
CA PHE A 31 8.74 -1.38 -2.73
C PHE A 31 9.82 -2.32 -2.18
N ASN A 32 10.72 -1.72 -1.41
CA ASN A 32 11.82 -2.38 -0.72
C ASN A 32 11.48 -2.63 0.75
N ASP A 33 12.18 -3.58 1.37
CA ASP A 33 12.24 -3.66 2.82
C ASP A 33 13.21 -2.62 3.42
N GLN A 34 13.22 -2.51 4.75
CA GLN A 34 14.10 -1.62 5.51
C GLN A 34 15.61 -1.81 5.26
N SER A 35 16.03 -2.95 4.68
CA SER A 35 17.43 -3.19 4.31
C SER A 35 17.76 -2.71 2.87
N GLY A 36 16.76 -2.17 2.16
CA GLY A 36 16.88 -1.78 0.75
C GLY A 36 16.72 -2.95 -0.22
N LYS A 37 16.33 -4.15 0.26
CA LYS A 37 16.07 -5.30 -0.61
C LYS A 37 14.69 -5.16 -1.25
N GLU A 38 14.63 -5.24 -2.56
CA GLU A 38 13.35 -5.28 -3.30
C GLU A 38 12.53 -6.49 -2.86
N ARG A 39 11.28 -6.25 -2.47
CA ARG A 39 10.33 -7.29 -2.04
C ARG A 39 9.20 -7.49 -3.03
N VAL A 40 8.73 -6.42 -3.65
CA VAL A 40 7.67 -6.45 -4.65
C VAL A 40 8.11 -5.60 -5.81
N ALA A 41 8.19 -6.20 -6.99
CA ALA A 41 8.56 -5.51 -8.22
C ALA A 41 7.43 -4.61 -8.73
N ALA A 42 7.75 -3.70 -9.64
CA ALA A 42 6.75 -2.84 -10.29
C ALA A 42 5.70 -3.67 -11.03
N GLY A 43 4.42 -3.34 -10.83
CA GLY A 43 3.29 -4.05 -11.45
C GLY A 43 2.91 -5.37 -10.77
N ALA A 44 3.64 -5.81 -9.75
CA ALA A 44 3.24 -6.93 -8.89
C ALA A 44 2.51 -6.42 -7.65
N ALA A 45 1.74 -7.30 -7.00
CA ALA A 45 1.12 -7.04 -5.70
C ALA A 45 1.26 -8.26 -4.80
N LEU A 46 1.34 -8.06 -3.48
CA LEU A 46 1.29 -9.16 -2.52
C LEU A 46 -0.11 -9.77 -2.52
N ASN A 47 -0.17 -11.10 -2.59
CA ASN A 47 -1.41 -11.82 -2.31
C ASN A 47 -1.58 -12.05 -0.80
N ASP A 48 -2.77 -12.45 -0.38
CA ASP A 48 -3.11 -12.72 1.02
C ASP A 48 -2.17 -13.72 1.69
N GLY A 49 -1.73 -14.75 0.96
CA GLY A 49 -0.81 -15.77 1.46
C GLY A 49 0.57 -15.23 1.79
N ASP A 50 1.07 -14.28 1.00
CA ASP A 50 2.34 -13.60 1.25
C ASP A 50 2.21 -12.57 2.38
N LEU A 51 1.09 -11.85 2.43
CA LEU A 51 0.79 -10.91 3.52
C LEU A 51 0.75 -11.60 4.89
N HIS A 52 0.13 -12.78 4.98
CA HIS A 52 0.08 -13.56 6.21
C HIS A 52 1.45 -14.07 6.69
N LYS A 53 2.45 -14.07 5.81
CA LYS A 53 3.82 -14.52 6.11
C LYS A 53 4.81 -13.36 6.18
N MET A 54 4.32 -12.11 6.10
CA MET A 54 5.20 -10.95 6.07
C MET A 54 5.95 -10.81 7.40
N ASP A 55 7.26 -11.04 7.35
CA ASP A 55 8.17 -11.04 8.50
C ASP A 55 9.19 -9.88 8.45
N TRP A 56 8.88 -8.86 7.65
CA TRP A 56 9.76 -7.72 7.36
C TRP A 56 8.96 -6.42 7.28
N TYR A 57 9.64 -5.28 7.40
CA TYR A 57 9.06 -3.94 7.30
C TYR A 57 9.54 -3.21 6.06
N VAL A 58 8.67 -2.38 5.48
CA VAL A 58 8.98 -1.56 4.30
C VAL A 58 9.97 -0.45 4.64
N GLU A 59 10.65 0.07 3.63
CA GLU A 59 11.54 1.22 3.76
C GLU A 59 10.87 2.41 4.48
N GLY A 60 11.56 3.02 5.45
CA GLY A 60 11.06 4.17 6.23
C GLY A 60 10.30 3.82 7.52
N VAL A 61 9.97 2.55 7.77
CA VAL A 61 9.45 2.12 9.07
C VAL A 61 10.60 2.14 10.08
N GLN A 62 10.45 2.96 11.13
CA GLN A 62 11.39 3.05 12.24
C GLN A 62 10.73 2.50 13.51
N SER A 63 11.49 1.78 14.31
CA SER A 63 11.12 1.34 15.67
C SER A 63 11.29 2.45 16.69
#